data_AF-A0A8J5ITJ2-F1
#
_entry.id   AF-A0A8J5ITJ2-F1
#
_cell.length_a   1.000
_cell.length_b   1.000
_cell.length_c   1.000
_cell.angle_alpha   90.00
_cell.angle_beta   90.00
_cell.angle_gamma   90.00
#
_symmetry.space_group_name_H-M   'P 1'
#
loop_
_entity.id
_entity.type
_entity.pdbx_description
1 polymer ?
#
loop_
_entity_poly.entity_id
_entity_poly.type
_entity_poly.pdbx_seq_one_letter_code
_entity_poly.pdbx_strand_id
1 'polypeptide(L)'
;IPTIGIGAGPETDGQVLVFHDLLGMLQHPHHAQFVPKFCKRYAGVGEQIRVGLKAYRDDVESGRFSSEAYSPYKMSKEEAQKLRAMVAEEYSANYEEEDEDGAALSEVTKVY
;
A
#
# COMPACT_ATOMS: atom_id res chain seq x y z
N ILE A 1 -36.85 21.33 7.04
CA ILE A 1 -35.93 20.17 6.89
C ILE A 1 -34.52 20.75 6.91
N PRO A 2 -33.59 20.30 7.78
CA PRO A 2 -32.22 20.81 7.79
C PRO A 2 -31.46 20.56 6.48
N THR A 3 -30.59 21.48 6.09
CA THR A 3 -29.79 21.45 4.87
C THR A 3 -28.29 21.32 5.18
N ILE A 4 -27.58 20.44 4.47
CA ILE A 4 -26.13 20.23 4.64
C ILE A 4 -25.44 20.60 3.32
N GLY A 5 -24.56 21.61 3.37
CA GLY A 5 -23.87 22.14 2.21
C GLY A 5 -22.45 21.63 2.03
N ILE A 6 -22.02 21.52 0.77
CA ILE A 6 -20.61 21.44 0.37
C ILE A 6 -20.40 22.45 -0.74
N GLY A 7 -19.67 23.54 -0.46
CA GLY A 7 -19.54 24.65 -1.42
C GLY A 7 -20.84 25.40 -1.71
N ALA A 8 -21.87 25.25 -0.87
CA ALA A 8 -23.17 25.93 -1.00
C ALA A 8 -23.24 27.27 -0.25
N GLY A 9 -22.10 27.75 0.28
CA GLY A 9 -22.04 28.94 1.13
C GLY A 9 -22.44 28.68 2.59
N PRO A 10 -22.43 29.72 3.44
CA PRO A 10 -22.68 29.60 4.87
C PRO A 10 -24.18 29.53 5.25
N GLU A 11 -25.09 29.73 4.29
CA GLU A 11 -26.54 29.80 4.52
C GLU A 11 -27.21 28.41 4.72
N THR A 12 -26.43 27.33 4.71
CA THR A 12 -26.94 25.98 5.04
C THR A 12 -26.85 25.72 6.54
N ASP A 13 -27.76 24.88 7.07
CA ASP A 13 -27.83 24.56 8.51
C ASP A 13 -26.58 23.81 9.03
N GLY A 14 -25.85 23.16 8.13
CA GLY A 14 -24.57 22.52 8.42
C GLY A 14 -23.67 22.41 7.18
N GLN A 15 -22.45 21.92 7.39
CA GLN A 15 -21.43 21.79 6.35
C GLN A 15 -20.87 20.36 6.32
N VAL A 16 -20.50 19.89 5.12
CA VAL A 16 -19.80 18.63 4.91
C VAL A 16 -18.60 18.86 3.99
N LEU A 17 -17.50 18.17 4.27
CA LEU A 17 -16.31 18.12 3.42
C LEU A 17 -15.83 16.67 3.32
N VAL A 18 -15.18 16.33 2.21
CA VAL A 18 -14.49 15.04 2.08
C VAL A 18 -13.27 15.05 2.99
N PHE A 19 -13.16 14.05 3.85
CA PHE A 19 -12.07 13.89 4.82
C PHE A 19 -10.67 13.99 4.16
N HIS A 20 -10.49 13.32 3.02
CA HIS A 20 -9.24 13.31 2.27
C HIS A 20 -8.82 14.70 1.75
N ASP A 21 -9.77 15.50 1.27
CA ASP A 21 -9.52 16.85 0.76
C ASP A 21 -9.22 17.81 1.92
N LEU A 22 -10.00 17.71 2.99
CA LEU A 22 -9.85 18.50 4.21
C LEU A 22 -8.47 18.31 4.84
N LEU A 23 -7.97 17.07 4.90
CA LEU A 23 -6.64 16.74 5.44
C LEU A 23 -5.52 16.79 4.40
N GLY A 24 -5.84 17.08 3.14
CA GLY A 24 -4.88 17.09 2.03
C GLY A 24 -4.06 15.80 1.95
N MET A 25 -4.75 14.64 1.99
CA MET A 25 -4.15 13.30 1.95
C MET A 25 -3.69 12.93 0.53
N LEU A 26 -4.41 13.39 -0.49
CA LEU A 26 -4.11 13.09 -1.88
C LEU A 26 -3.10 14.13 -2.41
N GLN A 27 -1.84 13.72 -2.50
CA GLN A 27 -0.78 14.49 -3.15
C GLN A 27 -0.11 13.60 -4.19
N HIS A 28 -0.60 13.63 -5.43
CA HIS A 28 0.12 13.03 -6.53
C HIS A 28 1.11 14.07 -7.11
N PRO A 29 2.38 13.73 -7.41
CA PRO A 29 3.36 14.68 -7.95
C PRO A 29 2.86 15.41 -9.22
N HIS A 30 2.03 14.72 -10.01
CA HIS A 30 1.44 15.27 -11.24
C HIS A 30 0.05 15.92 -11.04
N HIS A 31 -0.53 15.87 -9.82
CA HIS A 31 -1.84 16.46 -9.49
C HIS A 31 -1.84 17.20 -8.13
N ALA A 32 -0.68 17.68 -7.68
CA ALA A 32 -0.44 18.16 -6.31
C ALA A 32 -1.29 19.36 -5.86
N GLN A 33 -2.17 19.89 -6.72
CA GLN A 33 -2.91 21.14 -6.50
C GLN A 33 -4.41 21.03 -6.75
N PHE A 34 -5.00 19.83 -6.84
CA PHE A 34 -6.45 19.73 -6.93
C PHE A 34 -7.10 19.70 -5.54
N VAL A 35 -6.97 20.80 -4.78
CA VAL A 35 -7.89 21.06 -3.67
C VAL A 35 -9.12 21.73 -4.28
N PRO A 36 -10.33 21.14 -4.18
CA PRO A 36 -11.53 21.78 -4.71
C PRO A 36 -11.71 23.17 -4.13
N LYS A 37 -12.17 24.15 -4.94
CA LYS A 37 -12.27 25.57 -4.53
C LYS A 37 -13.12 25.79 -3.27
N PHE A 38 -14.08 24.90 -3.00
CA PHE A 38 -14.94 24.95 -1.81
C PHE A 38 -14.27 24.36 -0.56
N CYS A 39 -13.15 23.67 -0.69
CA CYS A 39 -12.48 22.97 0.39
C CYS A 39 -11.35 23.83 0.97
N LYS A 40 -11.47 24.17 2.26
CA LYS A 40 -10.34 24.68 3.03
C LYS A 40 -9.49 23.50 3.48
N ARG A 41 -8.20 23.50 3.13
CA ARG A 41 -7.24 22.52 3.64
C ARG A 41 -6.88 22.87 5.09
N TYR A 42 -7.09 21.91 6.00
CA TYR A 42 -6.77 22.07 7.43
C TYR A 42 -5.45 21.40 7.82
N ALA A 43 -4.96 20.43 7.04
CA ALA A 43 -3.70 19.74 7.30
C ALA A 43 -2.99 19.29 6.01
N GLY A 44 -1.70 18.93 6.14
CA GLY A 44 -0.83 18.47 5.07
C GLY A 44 -0.49 16.98 5.16
N VAL A 45 -1.48 16.11 5.37
CA VAL A 45 -1.24 14.71 5.79
C VAL A 45 -0.60 13.86 4.68
N GLY A 46 -0.83 14.20 3.40
CA GLY A 46 -0.27 13.45 2.26
C GLY A 46 1.25 13.28 2.30
N GLU A 47 1.98 14.30 2.77
CA GLU A 47 3.44 14.23 2.87
C GLU A 47 3.90 13.23 3.94
N GLN A 48 3.21 13.17 5.08
CA GLN A 48 3.52 12.21 6.14
C GLN A 48 3.18 10.78 5.71
N ILE A 49 2.09 10.59 4.97
CA ILE A 49 1.75 9.30 4.34
C ILE A 49 2.89 8.87 3.42
N ARG A 50 3.36 9.76 2.53
CA ARG A 50 4.44 9.48 1.59
C ARG A 50 5.74 9.07 2.29
N VAL A 51 6.11 9.79 3.36
CA VAL A 51 7.29 9.45 4.17
C VAL A 51 7.15 8.08 4.82
N GLY A 52 6.01 7.78 5.44
CA GLY A 52 5.76 6.49 6.08
C GLY A 52 5.78 5.32 5.10
N LEU A 53 5.15 5.48 3.93
CA LEU A 53 5.16 4.44 2.88
C LEU A 53 6.58 4.19 2.34
N LYS A 54 7.39 5.25 2.17
CA LYS A 54 8.78 5.10 1.76
C LYS A 54 9.60 4.35 2.81
N ALA A 55 9.45 4.71 4.08
CA ALA A 55 10.14 4.03 5.17
C ALA A 55 9.76 2.54 5.25
N TYR A 56 8.47 2.24 5.12
CA TYR A 56 7.99 0.85 5.07
C TYR A 56 8.60 0.06 3.92
N ARG A 57 8.60 0.62 2.70
CA ARG A 57 9.25 0.01 1.55
C ARG A 57 10.73 -0.27 1.84
N ASP A 58 11.45 0.73 2.34
CA ASP A 58 12.88 0.60 2.63
C ASP A 58 13.13 -0.47 3.71
N ASP A 59 12.23 -0.63 4.69
CA ASP A 59 12.30 -1.69 5.69
C ASP A 59 12.05 -3.09 5.11
N VAL A 60 11.11 -3.23 4.17
CA VAL A 60 10.84 -4.50 3.47
C VAL A 60 12.00 -4.89 2.57
N GLU A 61 12.46 -3.97 1.71
CA GLU A 61 13.55 -4.23 0.76
C GLU A 61 14.88 -4.56 1.46
N SER A 62 15.11 -3.99 2.64
CA SER A 62 16.30 -4.28 3.46
C SER A 62 16.13 -5.45 4.43
N GLY A 63 14.96 -6.09 4.47
CA GLY A 63 14.65 -7.19 5.38
C GLY A 63 14.57 -6.81 6.86
N ARG A 64 14.50 -5.50 7.19
CA ARG A 64 14.22 -5.04 8.57
C ARG A 64 12.78 -5.30 8.98
N PHE A 65 11.85 -5.31 8.02
CA PHE A 65 10.47 -5.73 8.21
C PHE A 65 10.14 -6.93 7.30
N SER A 66 9.48 -7.98 7.80
CA SER A 66 9.05 -8.17 9.19
C SER A 66 10.19 -8.71 10.07
N SER A 67 10.42 -8.09 11.23
CA SER A 67 11.36 -8.61 12.23
C SER A 67 10.70 -9.63 13.16
N GLU A 68 11.46 -10.22 14.08
CA GLU A 68 10.91 -11.13 15.08
C GLU A 68 9.82 -10.47 15.94
N ALA A 69 10.00 -9.18 16.28
CA ALA A 69 9.03 -8.40 17.05
C ALA A 69 7.68 -8.23 16.33
N TYR A 70 7.68 -8.25 15.00
CA TYR A 70 6.48 -8.12 14.16
C TYR A 70 6.02 -9.44 13.55
N SER A 71 6.58 -10.56 14.00
CA SER A 71 6.25 -11.92 13.53
C SER A 71 5.87 -12.85 14.69
N PRO A 72 4.84 -12.51 15.50
CA PRO A 72 4.46 -13.30 16.68
C PRO A 72 3.85 -14.66 16.31
N TYR A 73 3.22 -14.77 15.15
CA TYR A 73 2.65 -16.00 14.64
C TYR A 73 3.73 -16.75 13.84
N LYS A 74 3.98 -18.00 14.22
CA LYS A 74 4.94 -18.88 13.55
C LYS A 74 4.20 -20.08 12.97
N MET A 75 4.65 -20.52 11.80
CA MET A 75 4.24 -21.79 11.21
C MET A 75 4.81 -22.94 12.05
N SER A 76 4.06 -24.03 12.22
CA SER A 76 4.61 -25.24 12.86
C SER A 76 5.74 -25.81 11.99
N LYS A 77 6.63 -26.59 12.61
CA LYS A 77 7.76 -27.18 11.89
C LYS A 77 7.28 -28.15 10.80
N GLU A 78 6.21 -28.87 11.09
CA GLU A 78 5.60 -29.86 10.20
C GLU A 78 5.00 -29.18 8.95
N GLU A 79 4.21 -28.11 9.13
CA GLU A 79 3.62 -27.39 8.01
C GLU A 79 4.68 -26.65 7.18
N ALA A 80 5.73 -26.11 7.83
CA ALA A 80 6.85 -25.48 7.12
C ALA A 80 7.64 -26.49 6.27
N GLN A 81 7.77 -27.73 6.71
CA GLN A 81 8.39 -28.79 5.93
C GLN A 81 7.54 -29.19 4.73
N LYS A 82 6.22 -29.37 4.93
CA LYS A 82 5.27 -29.65 3.84
C LYS A 82 5.30 -28.57 2.77
N LEU A 83 5.22 -27.30 3.17
CA LEU A 83 5.28 -26.16 2.24
C LEU A 83 6.58 -26.17 1.43
N ARG A 84 7.73 -26.40 2.08
CA ARG A 84 9.02 -26.49 1.38
C ARG A 84 9.07 -27.64 0.38
N ALA A 85 8.49 -28.79 0.71
CA ALA A 85 8.41 -29.93 -0.19
C ALA A 85 7.53 -29.62 -1.41
N MET A 86 6.34 -29.05 -1.18
CA MET A 86 5.42 -28.63 -2.26
C MET A 86 6.05 -27.60 -3.19
N VAL A 87 6.71 -26.58 -2.64
CA VAL A 87 7.42 -25.56 -3.43
C VAL A 87 8.57 -26.20 -4.21
N ALA A 88 9.35 -27.10 -3.61
CA ALA A 88 10.44 -27.76 -4.33
C ALA A 88 9.94 -28.62 -5.50
N GLU A 89 8.84 -29.36 -5.30
CA GLU A 89 8.20 -30.18 -6.34
C GLU A 89 7.70 -29.30 -7.49
N GLU A 90 6.94 -28.25 -7.21
CA GLU A 90 6.35 -27.37 -8.23
C GLU A 90 7.41 -26.57 -9.02
N TYR A 91 8.47 -26.10 -8.35
CA TYR A 91 9.57 -25.42 -9.04
C TYR A 91 10.52 -26.38 -9.77
N SER A 92 10.62 -27.66 -9.36
CA SER A 92 11.34 -28.67 -10.14
C SER A 92 10.58 -29.09 -11.40
N ALA A 93 9.25 -29.19 -11.34
CA ALA A 93 8.41 -29.51 -12.49
C ALA A 93 8.43 -28.40 -13.55
N ASN A 94 8.46 -27.13 -13.13
CA ASN A 94 8.53 -25.99 -14.05
C ASN A 94 9.92 -25.80 -14.69
N TYR A 95 10.99 -26.33 -14.09
CA TYR A 95 12.34 -26.30 -14.69
C TYR A 95 12.52 -27.34 -15.81
N GLU A 96 11.70 -28.39 -15.86
CA GLU A 96 11.74 -29.39 -16.95
C GLU A 96 10.93 -28.97 -18.19
N GLU A 97 10.13 -27.89 -18.11
CA GLU A 97 9.36 -27.33 -19.25
C GLU A 97 10.00 -26.08 -19.90
N GLU A 98 11.00 -25.43 -19.29
CA GLU A 98 11.65 -24.21 -19.80
C GLU A 98 13.13 -24.44 -20.23
N ASP A 99 13.36 -25.27 -21.24
CA ASP A 99 14.54 -25.17 -22.13
C ASP A 99 14.04 -24.53 -23.45
N GLU A 100 14.31 -23.26 -23.78
CA GLU A 100 15.50 -22.88 -24.58
C GLU A 100 15.94 -21.40 -24.47
N ASP A 101 15.23 -20.49 -23.76
CA ASP A 101 15.59 -19.06 -23.72
C ASP A 101 15.79 -18.57 -22.26
N GLY A 102 16.95 -18.89 -21.70
CA GLY A 102 17.29 -18.72 -20.29
C GLY A 102 17.26 -17.29 -19.74
N ALA A 103 16.14 -16.90 -19.11
CA ALA A 103 16.06 -15.75 -18.20
C ALA A 103 14.98 -15.91 -17.12
N ALA A 104 15.15 -16.85 -16.19
CA ALA A 104 14.24 -17.01 -15.05
C ALA A 104 14.67 -16.17 -13.83
N LEU A 105 14.28 -14.89 -13.81
CA LEU A 105 14.14 -14.14 -12.54
C LEU A 105 12.73 -14.40 -12.03
N SER A 106 12.60 -15.01 -10.84
CA SER A 106 11.30 -15.33 -10.25
C SER A 106 10.37 -14.11 -10.25
N GLU A 107 9.20 -14.26 -10.89
CA GLU A 107 8.20 -13.19 -10.98
C GLU A 107 7.64 -12.80 -9.60
N VAL A 108 7.83 -13.65 -8.60
CA VAL A 108 7.33 -13.46 -7.23
C VAL A 108 7.95 -12.23 -6.55
N THR A 109 9.10 -11.74 -7.02
CA THR A 109 9.72 -10.51 -6.47
C THR A 109 9.43 -9.24 -7.30
N LYS A 110 8.63 -9.33 -8.38
CA LYS A 110 8.30 -8.19 -9.26
C LYS A 110 6.93 -7.56 -9.01
N VAL A 111 6.29 -7.86 -7.88
CA VAL A 111 5.10 -7.12 -7.46
C VAL A 111 5.50 -6.01 -6.48
N TYR A 112 6.28 -5.05 -6.97
CA TYR A 112 6.33 -3.64 -6.51
C TYR A 112 6.94 -2.76 -7.61
#